data_AF-A0A9E7CQ91-F1
#
_entry.id   AF-A0A9E7CQ91-F1
#
_cell.length_a   1.000
_cell.length_b   1.000
_cell.length_c   1.000
_cell.angle_alpha   90.00
_cell.angle_beta   90.00
_cell.angle_gamma   90.00
#
_symmetry.space_group_name_H-M   'P 1'
#
loop_
_entity.id
_entity.type
_entity.pdbx_description
1 polymer ?
#
loop_
_entity_poly.entity_id
_entity_poly.type
_entity_poly.pdbx_seq_one_letter_code
_entity_poly.pdbx_strand_id
1 'polypeptide(L)' 'MPAVGIADTNNMFGALEFSTTCAKQGIQPIIGMQVGLLLPHFKDSHGPLPSIF' A
#
# COMPACT_ATOMS: atom_id res chain seq x y z
N MET A 1 -5.98 16.44 -12.47
CA MET A 1 -5.87 15.03 -12.00
C MET A 1 -7.01 14.79 -11.02
N PRO A 2 -7.95 13.86 -11.28
CA PRO A 2 -9.21 13.76 -10.53
C PRO A 2 -9.08 13.03 -9.17
N ALA A 3 -8.15 12.09 -9.08
CA ALA A 3 -7.86 11.34 -7.86
C ALA A 3 -6.37 11.00 -7.79
N VAL A 4 -5.84 10.78 -6.59
CA VAL A 4 -4.45 10.38 -6.37
C VAL A 4 -4.33 9.50 -5.12
N GLY A 5 -3.50 8.45 -5.23
CA GLY A 5 -3.27 7.50 -4.16
C GLY A 5 -1.96 7.72 -3.44
N ILE A 6 -1.95 7.49 -2.13
CA ILE A 6 -0.74 7.35 -1.30
C ILE A 6 -0.66 5.90 -0.80
N ALA A 7 0.54 5.32 -0.82
CA ALA A 7 0.80 3.96 -0.35
C ALA A 7 2.15 3.93 0.38
N ASP A 8 2.15 4.30 1.66
CA ASP A 8 3.36 4.31 2.48
C ASP A 8 3.84 2.88 2.80
N THR A 9 5.15 2.70 2.99
CA THR A 9 5.72 1.38 3.35
C THR A 9 5.49 1.09 4.83
N ASN A 10 4.59 0.14 5.10
CA ASN A 10 4.30 -0.38 6.44
C ASN A 10 3.86 0.69 7.46
N ASN A 11 3.25 1.79 7.00
CA ASN A 11 2.74 2.86 7.85
C ASN A 11 1.63 3.66 7.14
N MET A 12 1.07 4.68 7.81
CA MET A 12 0.12 5.65 7.23
C MET A 12 0.35 7.06 7.80
N PHE A 13 1.60 7.45 8.07
CA PHE A 13 1.88 8.69 8.81
C PHE A 13 1.49 9.95 8.01
N GLY A 14 1.59 9.89 6.68
CA GLY A 14 1.20 10.99 5.80
C GLY A 14 -0.30 11.07 5.48
N ALA A 15 -1.13 10.11 5.93
CA ALA A 15 -2.49 9.95 5.45
C ALA A 15 -3.40 11.18 5.69
N LEU A 16 -3.30 11.81 6.87
CA LEU A 16 -4.13 12.97 7.21
C LEU A 16 -3.68 14.24 6.45
N GLU A 17 -2.38 14.50 6.40
CA GLU A 17 -1.82 15.64 5.68
C GLU A 17 -2.11 15.53 4.17
N PHE A 18 -1.94 14.34 3.60
CA PHE A 18 -2.28 14.04 2.21
C PHE A 18 -3.78 14.22 1.92
N SER A 19 -4.65 13.64 2.76
CA SER A 19 -6.11 13.74 2.59
C SER A 19 -6.59 15.19 2.62
N THR A 20 -6.14 15.97 3.60
CA THR A 20 -6.53 17.38 3.75
C THR A 20 -5.97 18.27 2.63
N THR A 21 -4.76 17.98 2.13
CA THR A 21 -4.16 18.70 1.00
C THR A 21 -4.90 18.41 -0.30
N CYS A 22 -5.21 17.14 -0.57
CA CYS A 22 -5.97 16.73 -1.75
C CYS A 22 -7.39 17.32 -1.74
N ALA A 23 -8.07 17.26 -0.59
CA ALA A 23 -9.41 17.84 -0.44
C ALA A 23 -9.44 19.35 -0.73
N LYS A 24 -8.43 20.11 -0.26
CA LYS A 24 -8.29 21.55 -0.55
C LYS A 24 -8.07 21.84 -2.03
N GLN A 25 -7.47 20.91 -2.78
CA GLN A 25 -7.21 21.03 -4.20
C GLN A 25 -8.32 20.44 -5.08
N GLY A 26 -9.41 19.93 -4.49
CA GLY A 26 -10.50 19.28 -5.22
C GLY A 26 -10.09 17.94 -5.86
N ILE A 27 -9.02 17.32 -5.37
CA ILE A 27 -8.53 16.02 -5.82
C ILE A 27 -9.05 14.96 -4.84
N GLN A 28 -9.61 13.87 -5.34
CA GLN A 28 -10.05 12.76 -4.50
C GLN A 28 -8.84 11.97 -3.97
N PRO A 29 -8.59 11.92 -2.65
CA PRO A 29 -7.52 11.10 -2.10
C PRO A 29 -7.95 9.62 -2.05
N ILE A 30 -7.03 8.71 -2.39
CA ILE A 30 -7.15 7.27 -2.16
C ILE A 30 -6.08 6.88 -1.13
N ILE A 31 -6.50 6.46 0.06
CA ILE A 31 -5.58 6.19 1.16
C ILE A 31 -5.25 4.69 1.22
N GLY A 32 -3.96 4.35 1.24
CA GLY A 32 -3.49 2.99 1.39
C GLY A 32 -2.11 2.91 2.04
N MET A 33 -1.62 1.69 2.22
CA MET A 33 -0.25 1.38 2.62
C MET A 33 0.19 0.05 2.04
N GLN A 34 1.48 -0.11 1.80
CA GLN A 34 2.07 -1.40 1.49
C GLN A 34 2.31 -2.16 2.79
N VAL A 35 1.49 -3.18 3.05
CA VAL A 35 1.63 -4.04 4.23
C VAL A 35 2.65 -5.14 3.94
N GLY A 36 3.66 -5.26 4.82
CA GLY A 36 4.56 -6.42 4.82
C GLY A 36 3.84 -7.63 5.41
N LEU A 37 3.52 -8.62 4.58
CA LEU A 37 2.92 -9.88 5.03
C LEU A 37 4.00 -10.95 5.15
N LEU A 38 4.10 -11.56 6.34
CA LEU A 38 4.80 -12.83 6.48
C LEU A 38 3.85 -13.92 6.01
N LEU A 39 4.05 -14.40 4.79
CA LEU A 39 3.30 -15.55 4.30
C LEU A 39 3.82 -16.82 5.00
N PRO A 40 2.93 -17.71 5.49
CA PRO A 40 3.36 -19.02 5.91
C PRO A 40 4.00 -19.74 4.71
N HIS A 41 5.04 -20.53 4.96
CA HIS A 41 5.66 -21.35 3.94
C HIS A 41 4.68 -22.45 3.53
N PHE A 42 3.85 -22.19 2.52
CA PHE A 42 3.04 -23.21 1.90
C PHE A 42 3.96 -24.17 1.16
N LYS A 43 3.93 -25.43 1.58
CA LYS A 43 4.69 -26.49 0.95
C LYS A 43 3.90 -26.94 -0.29
N ASP A 44 4.05 -26.20 -1.37
CA ASP A 44 3.43 -26.57 -2.64
C ASP A 44 4.04 -27.88 -3.14
N SER A 45 3.20 -28.82 -3.59
CA SER A 45 3.65 -30.11 -4.14
C SER A 45 4.31 -29.97 -5.52
N HIS A 46 4.42 -28.73 -6.05
CA HIS A 46 4.93 -28.40 -7.36
C HIS A 46 6.17 -27.51 -7.27
N GLY A 47 7.29 -28.08 -6.85
CA GLY A 47 8.61 -27.43 -6.90
C GLY A 47 8.76 -26.18 -6.00
N PRO A 48 9.99 -25.70 -5.80
CA PRO A 48 10.21 -24.55 -4.93
C PRO A 48 9.63 -23.29 -5.58
N LEU A 49 8.75 -22.59 -4.85
CA LEU A 49 8.34 -21.22 -5.20
C LEU A 49 9.58 -20.31 -5.27
N PRO A 50 9.62 -19.34 -6.19
CA PRO A 50 10.71 -18.38 -6.25
C PRO A 50 10.81 -17.66 -4.91
N SER A 51 12.02 -17.61 -4.35
CA SER A 51 12.32 -16.87 -3.13
C SER A 51 12.00 -15.40 -3.36
N ILE A 52 10.90 -14.95 -2.77
CA ILE A 52 10.58 -13.54 -2.71
C ILE A 52 11.56 -12.98 -1.66
N PHE A 53 12.70 -12.49 -2.16
CA PHE A 53 13.94 -12.09 -1.48
C PHE A 53 14.90 -13.23 -1.11
#